data_AF-A0A3B0SJ59-F1
#
_entry.id   AF-A0A3B0SJ59-F1
#
_cell.length_a   1.000
_cell.length_b   1.000
_cell.length_c   1.000
_cell.angle_alpha   90.00
_cell.angle_beta   90.00
_cell.angle_gamma   90.00
#
_symmetry.space_group_name_H-M   'P 1'
#
loop_
_entity.id
_entity.type
_entity.pdbx_description
1 polymer ?
#
loop_
_entity_poly.entity_id
_entity_poly.type
_entity_poly.pdbx_seq_one_letter_code
_entity_poly.pdbx_strand_id
1 'polypeptide(L)'
;MVAVALVALSSVLMWASFPPLGWAPLAFLAPVPFFLAIRRVERPLMAIALGFAWGAAFFGLLLSWLMVLGVVAWFPLAILMGSFTALFAFWIWTFRLWPGWRWWLIAVGGWAVMEWVRGRFPFGGFPWGDIGYPAAGLPGASGSVQWIGPSGWTVLVVGVAAGLALVIESRKEWRLVVDPTVVTILVILGGFLFPPVAGAQVWRTAIVQGSSPCPMVRCQNENKRIYERHMELT
;
A
#
# COMPACT_ATOMS: atom_id res chain seq x y z
N MET A 1 -21.82 14.00 0.32
CA MET A 1 -20.88 14.52 1.35
C MET A 1 -20.26 13.40 2.16
N VAL A 2 -21.03 12.52 2.81
CA VAL A 2 -20.49 11.42 3.65
C VAL A 2 -19.53 10.49 2.90
N ALA A 3 -19.89 10.01 1.70
CA ALA A 3 -19.01 9.11 0.93
C ALA A 3 -17.66 9.75 0.56
N VAL A 4 -17.65 11.05 0.25
CA VAL A 4 -16.42 11.80 -0.06
C VAL A 4 -15.54 11.93 1.19
N ALA A 5 -16.14 12.22 2.35
CA ALA A 5 -15.41 12.30 3.62
C ALA A 5 -14.80 10.94 4.01
N LEU A 6 -15.52 9.84 3.82
CA LEU A 6 -14.99 8.49 4.04
C LEU A 6 -13.80 8.17 3.12
N VAL A 7 -13.91 8.53 1.84
CA VAL A 7 -12.81 8.35 0.88
C VAL A 7 -11.59 9.17 1.28
N ALA A 8 -11.77 10.45 1.62
CA ALA A 8 -10.67 11.32 2.06
C ALA A 8 -9.99 10.77 3.32
N LEU A 9 -10.78 10.36 4.32
CA LEU A 9 -10.27 9.73 5.53
C LEU A 9 -9.46 8.46 5.21
N SER A 10 -10.01 7.59 4.36
CA SER A 10 -9.37 6.35 3.95
C SER A 10 -8.02 6.59 3.26
N SER A 11 -7.94 7.55 2.33
CA SER A 11 -6.69 7.91 1.65
C SER A 11 -5.62 8.44 2.60
N VAL A 12 -6.01 9.26 3.58
CA VAL A 12 -5.09 9.81 4.58
C VAL A 12 -4.60 8.74 5.55
N LEU A 13 -5.49 7.86 6.03
CA LEU A 13 -5.11 6.72 6.86
C LEU A 13 -4.17 5.78 6.11
N MET A 14 -4.43 5.56 4.82
CA MET A 14 -3.58 4.75 3.96
C MET A 14 -2.19 5.38 3.86
N TRP A 15 -2.10 6.67 3.53
CA TRP A 15 -0.84 7.40 3.49
C TRP A 15 -0.08 7.35 4.82
N ALA A 16 -0.77 7.53 5.95
CA ALA A 16 -0.16 7.50 7.29
C ALA A 16 0.40 6.12 7.68
N SER A 17 -0.04 5.04 7.03
CA SER A 17 0.55 3.70 7.22
C SER A 17 1.93 3.56 6.57
N PHE A 18 2.31 4.46 5.66
CA PHE A 18 3.62 4.49 4.99
C PHE A 18 4.53 5.55 5.62
N PRO A 19 5.86 5.47 5.39
CA PRO A 19 6.78 6.54 5.75
C PRO A 19 6.34 7.89 5.15
N PRO A 20 6.53 9.02 5.87
CA PRO A 20 7.36 9.14 7.08
C PRO A 20 6.67 8.76 8.39
N LEU A 21 5.32 8.69 8.45
CA LEU A 21 4.61 8.36 9.68
C LEU A 21 4.77 6.88 10.06
N GLY A 22 4.62 5.99 9.07
CA GLY A 22 4.86 4.55 9.24
C GLY A 22 3.97 3.89 10.29
N TRP A 23 2.75 4.39 10.51
CA TRP A 23 1.81 3.84 11.49
C TRP A 23 1.17 2.56 10.94
N ALA A 24 1.97 1.50 10.87
CA ALA A 24 1.64 0.24 10.21
C ALA A 24 0.26 -0.36 10.55
N PRO A 25 -0.24 -0.33 11.81
CA PRO A 25 -1.58 -0.83 12.12
C PRO A 25 -2.72 -0.13 11.36
N LEU A 26 -2.51 1.11 10.90
CA LEU A 26 -3.50 1.82 10.10
C LEU A 26 -3.78 1.15 8.76
N ALA A 27 -2.87 0.34 8.20
CA ALA A 27 -3.11 -0.36 6.95
C ALA A 27 -4.34 -1.29 7.02
N PHE A 28 -4.63 -1.88 8.19
CA PHE A 28 -5.83 -2.71 8.41
C PHE A 28 -7.13 -1.91 8.50
N LEU A 29 -7.05 -0.63 8.88
CA LEU A 29 -8.21 0.24 9.09
C LEU A 29 -8.45 1.16 7.89
N ALA A 30 -7.39 1.50 7.15
CA ALA A 30 -7.43 2.47 6.08
C ALA A 30 -8.43 2.11 4.98
N PRO A 31 -8.55 0.87 4.48
CA PRO A 31 -9.53 0.55 3.42
C PRO A 31 -11.00 0.53 3.89
N VAL A 32 -11.25 0.44 5.20
CA VAL A 32 -12.62 0.27 5.76
C VAL A 32 -13.57 1.40 5.33
N PRO A 33 -13.24 2.70 5.48
CA PRO A 33 -14.12 3.78 5.05
C PRO A 33 -14.33 3.80 3.53
N PHE A 34 -13.31 3.44 2.74
CA PHE A 34 -13.41 3.33 1.29
C PHE A 34 -14.41 2.24 0.87
N PHE A 35 -14.30 1.04 1.44
CA PHE A 35 -15.25 -0.05 1.20
C PHE A 35 -16.69 0.33 1.57
N LEU A 36 -16.89 0.96 2.72
CA LEU A 36 -18.20 1.46 3.14
C LEU A 36 -18.74 2.54 2.18
N ALA A 37 -17.89 3.42 1.67
CA ALA A 37 -18.28 4.44 0.71
C ALA A 37 -18.75 3.82 -0.61
N ILE A 38 -17.99 2.86 -1.16
CA ILE A 38 -18.31 2.21 -2.43
C ILE A 38 -19.58 1.34 -2.34
N ARG A 39 -19.80 0.65 -1.22
CA ARG A 39 -21.01 -0.18 -1.03
C ARG A 39 -22.29 0.65 -0.92
N ARG A 40 -22.21 1.86 -0.37
CA ARG A 40 -23.35 2.77 -0.16
C ARG A 40 -23.79 3.55 -1.40
N VAL A 41 -22.92 3.70 -2.41
CA VAL A 41 -23.28 4.46 -3.61
C VAL A 41 -24.04 3.60 -4.61
N GLU A 42 -25.13 4.14 -5.14
CA GLU A 42 -25.98 3.42 -6.08
C GLU A 42 -25.52 3.54 -7.53
N ARG A 43 -24.81 4.61 -7.88
CA ARG A 43 -24.42 4.93 -9.27
C ARG A 43 -23.00 4.46 -9.60
N PRO A 44 -22.76 3.80 -10.74
CA PRO A 44 -21.43 3.32 -11.15
C PRO A 44 -20.41 4.45 -11.28
N LEU A 45 -20.80 5.54 -11.92
CA LEU A 45 -19.93 6.70 -12.11
C LEU A 45 -19.47 7.32 -10.78
N MET A 46 -20.32 7.24 -9.74
CA MET A 46 -19.94 7.70 -8.40
C MET A 46 -18.89 6.78 -7.79
N ALA A 47 -19.03 5.46 -7.93
CA ALA A 47 -18.02 4.50 -7.45
C ALA A 47 -16.67 4.68 -8.17
N ILE A 48 -16.69 4.87 -9.49
CA ILE A 48 -15.50 5.17 -10.29
C ILE A 48 -14.84 6.47 -9.82
N ALA A 49 -15.61 7.55 -9.67
CA ALA A 49 -15.08 8.85 -9.23
C ALA A 49 -14.51 8.79 -7.81
N LEU A 50 -15.17 8.08 -6.88
CA LEU A 50 -14.69 7.86 -5.51
C LEU A 50 -13.42 7.00 -5.49
N GLY A 51 -13.36 5.95 -6.31
CA GLY A 51 -12.16 5.13 -6.50
C GLY A 51 -10.98 5.92 -7.04
N PHE A 52 -11.24 6.75 -8.06
CA PHE A 52 -10.22 7.64 -8.62
C PHE A 52 -9.73 8.65 -7.58
N ALA A 53 -10.64 9.33 -6.90
CA ALA A 53 -10.30 10.30 -5.87
C ALA A 53 -9.50 9.67 -4.72
N TRP A 54 -9.88 8.45 -4.31
CA TRP A 54 -9.17 7.71 -3.27
C TRP A 54 -7.70 7.47 -3.64
N GLY A 55 -7.47 6.91 -4.83
CA GLY A 55 -6.12 6.59 -5.29
C GLY A 55 -5.32 7.84 -5.60
N ALA A 56 -5.89 8.81 -6.32
CA ALA A 56 -5.20 10.06 -6.63
C ALA A 56 -4.75 10.81 -5.36
N ALA A 57 -5.59 10.82 -4.31
CA ALA A 57 -5.21 11.41 -3.02
C ALA A 57 -4.12 10.60 -2.31
N PHE A 58 -4.29 9.28 -2.17
CA PHE A 58 -3.30 8.42 -1.51
C PHE A 58 -1.94 8.46 -2.22
N PHE A 59 -1.91 8.18 -3.52
CA PHE A 59 -0.68 8.16 -4.31
C PHE A 59 -0.10 9.55 -4.51
N GLY A 60 -0.94 10.59 -4.64
CA GLY A 60 -0.47 11.97 -4.69
C GLY A 60 0.32 12.36 -3.44
N LEU A 61 -0.20 12.01 -2.25
CA LEU A 61 0.48 12.23 -0.98
C LEU A 61 1.74 11.35 -0.84
N LEU A 62 1.61 10.05 -1.09
CA LEU A 62 2.70 9.08 -0.96
C LEU A 62 3.88 9.40 -1.88
N LEU A 63 3.60 9.83 -3.10
CA LEU A 63 4.59 10.08 -4.15
C LEU A 63 4.97 11.56 -4.26
N SER A 64 4.58 12.39 -3.31
CA SER A 64 4.90 13.84 -3.29
C SER A 64 6.41 14.13 -3.45
N TRP A 65 7.28 13.21 -3.04
CA TRP A 65 8.72 13.31 -3.25
C TRP A 65 9.15 13.36 -4.73
N LEU A 66 8.33 12.86 -5.67
CA LEU A 66 8.59 12.95 -7.11
C LEU A 66 8.52 14.39 -7.63
N MET A 67 8.03 15.35 -6.84
CA MET A 67 8.05 16.76 -7.20
C MET A 67 9.46 17.31 -7.43
N VAL A 68 10.51 16.64 -6.95
CA VAL A 68 11.91 16.93 -7.31
C VAL A 68 12.17 16.76 -8.81
N LEU A 69 11.44 15.86 -9.48
CA LEU A 69 11.46 15.68 -10.93
C LEU A 69 10.45 16.60 -11.66
N GLY A 70 9.74 17.43 -10.90
CA GLY A 70 8.69 18.34 -11.38
C GLY A 70 7.30 17.73 -11.44
N VAL A 71 6.30 18.62 -11.56
CA VAL A 71 4.87 18.26 -11.67
C VAL A 71 4.60 17.34 -12.86
N VAL A 72 5.41 17.48 -13.93
CA VAL A 72 5.31 16.65 -15.14
C VAL A 72 5.50 15.15 -14.87
N ALA A 73 6.28 14.77 -13.84
CA ALA A 73 6.44 13.39 -13.43
C ALA A 73 5.36 12.97 -12.42
N TRP A 74 5.10 13.79 -11.42
CA TRP A 74 4.18 13.48 -10.32
C TRP A 74 2.70 13.38 -10.77
N PHE A 75 2.22 14.34 -11.55
CA PHE A 75 0.79 14.48 -11.86
C PHE A 75 0.24 13.35 -12.76
N PRO A 76 0.86 13.01 -13.91
CA PRO A 76 0.39 11.90 -14.74
C PRO A 76 0.45 10.56 -14.00
N LEU A 77 1.47 10.37 -13.15
CA LEU A 77 1.59 9.15 -12.36
C LEU A 77 0.48 9.04 -11.32
N ALA A 78 0.16 10.12 -10.59
CA ALA A 78 -0.96 10.13 -9.65
C ALA A 78 -2.30 9.82 -10.34
N ILE A 79 -2.52 10.35 -11.55
CA ILE A 79 -3.71 10.03 -12.37
C ILE A 79 -3.72 8.55 -12.78
N LEU A 80 -2.59 8.01 -13.23
CA LEU A 80 -2.48 6.61 -13.62
C LEU A 80 -2.78 5.69 -12.42
N MET A 81 -2.21 5.98 -11.26
CA MET A 81 -2.48 5.20 -10.04
C MET A 81 -3.94 5.32 -9.60
N GLY A 82 -4.53 6.52 -9.66
CA GLY A 82 -5.95 6.74 -9.43
C GLY A 82 -6.86 5.96 -10.39
N SER A 83 -6.42 5.74 -11.63
CA SER A 83 -7.18 4.95 -12.61
C SER A 83 -7.29 3.48 -12.21
N PHE A 84 -6.22 2.88 -11.66
CA PHE A 84 -6.28 1.50 -11.14
C PHE A 84 -7.29 1.35 -10.01
N THR A 85 -7.29 2.30 -9.07
CA THR A 85 -8.22 2.29 -7.93
C THR A 85 -9.65 2.61 -8.35
N ALA A 86 -9.85 3.40 -9.41
CA ALA A 86 -11.15 3.63 -10.04
C ALA A 86 -11.73 2.34 -10.65
N LEU A 87 -10.90 1.57 -11.37
CA LEU A 87 -11.29 0.28 -11.92
C LEU A 87 -11.62 -0.73 -10.82
N PHE A 88 -10.80 -0.79 -9.77
CA PHE A 88 -11.08 -1.64 -8.61
C PHE A 88 -12.36 -1.23 -7.88
N ALA A 89 -12.60 0.08 -7.70
CA ALA A 89 -13.85 0.58 -7.10
C ALA A 89 -15.07 0.17 -7.91
N PHE A 90 -15.00 0.28 -9.24
CA PHE A 90 -16.05 -0.21 -10.13
C PHE A 90 -16.25 -1.72 -10.01
N TRP A 91 -15.15 -2.48 -9.95
CA TRP A 91 -15.19 -3.94 -9.79
C TRP A 91 -15.96 -4.35 -8.53
N ILE A 92 -15.56 -3.86 -7.36
CA ILE A 92 -16.23 -4.22 -6.09
C ILE A 92 -17.65 -3.63 -5.99
N TRP A 93 -17.91 -2.50 -6.67
CA TRP A 93 -19.23 -1.89 -6.76
C TRP A 93 -20.21 -2.77 -7.56
N THR A 94 -19.77 -3.37 -8.67
CA THR A 94 -20.60 -4.26 -9.50
C THR A 94 -21.21 -5.41 -8.69
N PHE A 95 -20.48 -5.88 -7.68
CA PHE A 95 -20.89 -6.97 -6.81
C PHE A 95 -21.39 -6.51 -5.44
N ARG A 96 -21.61 -5.21 -5.21
CA ARG A 96 -21.91 -4.65 -3.87
C ARG A 96 -23.15 -5.26 -3.19
N LEU A 97 -24.11 -5.72 -3.98
CA LEU A 97 -25.36 -6.33 -3.50
C LEU A 97 -25.27 -7.85 -3.28
N TRP A 98 -24.13 -8.47 -3.58
CA TRP A 98 -23.94 -9.89 -3.34
C TRP A 98 -23.85 -10.20 -1.84
N PRO A 99 -24.09 -11.46 -1.44
CA PRO A 99 -23.86 -11.90 -0.07
C PRO A 99 -22.46 -11.51 0.42
N GLY A 100 -22.34 -11.08 1.69
CA GLY A 100 -21.11 -10.49 2.22
C GLY A 100 -19.87 -11.34 2.01
N TRP A 101 -19.95 -12.66 2.19
CA TRP A 101 -18.80 -13.56 1.96
C TRP A 101 -18.32 -13.58 0.51
N ARG A 102 -19.23 -13.48 -0.48
CA ARG A 102 -18.86 -13.40 -1.90
C ARG A 102 -18.25 -12.05 -2.20
N TRP A 103 -18.84 -10.98 -1.68
CA TRP A 103 -18.29 -9.64 -1.83
C TRP A 103 -16.89 -9.52 -1.19
N TRP A 104 -16.69 -10.15 -0.03
CA TRP A 104 -15.40 -10.22 0.66
C TRP A 104 -14.33 -10.86 -0.24
N LEU A 105 -14.62 -12.02 -0.84
CA LEU A 105 -13.70 -12.68 -1.78
C LEU A 105 -13.39 -11.79 -3.00
N ILE A 106 -14.40 -11.10 -3.53
CA ILE A 106 -14.25 -10.17 -4.65
C ILE A 106 -13.39 -8.96 -4.28
N ALA A 107 -13.55 -8.41 -3.08
CA ALA A 107 -12.76 -7.27 -2.60
C ALA A 107 -11.30 -7.67 -2.38
N VAL A 108 -11.06 -8.79 -1.68
CA VAL A 108 -9.71 -9.29 -1.39
C VAL A 108 -8.97 -9.70 -2.66
N GLY A 109 -9.59 -10.55 -3.48
CA GLY A 109 -9.00 -11.00 -4.74
C GLY A 109 -8.84 -9.86 -5.74
N GLY A 110 -9.82 -8.97 -5.83
CA GLY A 110 -9.78 -7.81 -6.72
C GLY A 110 -8.65 -6.84 -6.35
N TRP A 111 -8.39 -6.62 -5.05
CA TRP A 111 -7.28 -5.77 -4.62
C TRP A 111 -5.93 -6.40 -4.98
N ALA A 112 -5.77 -7.70 -4.71
CA ALA A 112 -4.55 -8.44 -5.05
C ALA A 112 -4.29 -8.43 -6.57
N VAL A 113 -5.34 -8.61 -7.39
CA VAL A 113 -5.23 -8.50 -8.86
C VAL A 113 -4.87 -7.07 -9.27
N MET A 114 -5.50 -6.05 -8.69
CA MET A 114 -5.19 -4.65 -8.99
C MET A 114 -3.71 -4.33 -8.70
N GLU A 115 -3.19 -4.71 -7.52
CA GLU A 115 -1.77 -4.52 -7.19
C GLU A 115 -0.85 -5.34 -8.10
N TRP A 116 -1.20 -6.59 -8.39
CA TRP A 116 -0.43 -7.45 -9.28
C TRP A 116 -0.30 -6.88 -10.71
N VAL A 117 -1.41 -6.38 -11.27
CA VAL A 117 -1.43 -5.73 -12.59
C VAL A 117 -0.64 -4.43 -12.54
N ARG A 118 -0.93 -3.55 -11.56
CA ARG A 118 -0.25 -2.26 -11.41
C ARG A 118 1.26 -2.42 -11.22
N GLY A 119 1.69 -3.48 -10.53
CA GLY A 119 3.09 -3.85 -10.36
C GLY A 119 3.78 -4.39 -11.61
N ARG A 120 3.08 -4.57 -12.74
CA ARG A 120 3.65 -5.09 -14.02
C ARG A 120 3.30 -4.25 -15.24
N PHE A 121 2.23 -3.48 -15.18
CA PHE A 121 1.69 -2.73 -16.31
C PHE A 121 1.09 -1.41 -15.83
N PRO A 122 1.20 -0.32 -16.62
CA PRO A 122 1.99 -0.17 -17.85
C PRO A 122 3.49 0.03 -17.58
N PHE A 123 4.31 0.06 -18.63
CA PHE A 123 5.74 0.41 -18.58
C PHE A 123 6.63 -0.45 -17.65
N GLY A 124 6.29 -1.74 -17.49
CA GLY A 124 6.99 -2.65 -16.57
C GLY A 124 6.48 -2.60 -15.13
N GLY A 125 5.52 -1.71 -14.83
CA GLY A 125 4.80 -1.66 -13.57
C GLY A 125 5.38 -0.70 -12.53
N PHE A 126 4.55 -0.37 -11.53
CA PHE A 126 4.89 0.53 -10.45
C PHE A 126 4.22 0.07 -9.13
N PRO A 127 4.86 -0.83 -8.36
CA PRO A 127 4.29 -1.45 -7.14
C PRO A 127 4.42 -0.58 -5.87
N TRP A 128 4.76 0.71 -6.02
CA TRP A 128 4.82 1.62 -4.87
C TRP A 128 3.46 1.70 -4.18
N GLY A 129 3.45 1.73 -2.85
CA GLY A 129 2.20 1.84 -2.10
C GLY A 129 1.38 0.55 -2.00
N ASP A 130 1.94 -0.62 -2.35
CA ASP A 130 1.26 -1.89 -2.05
C ASP A 130 0.99 -2.00 -0.55
N ILE A 131 -0.25 -2.34 -0.20
CA ILE A 131 -0.76 -2.29 1.18
C ILE A 131 -0.08 -3.30 2.12
N GLY A 132 0.63 -4.28 1.57
CA GLY A 132 1.44 -5.22 2.34
C GLY A 132 2.75 -4.65 2.90
N TYR A 133 3.32 -3.57 2.34
CA TYR A 133 4.60 -3.01 2.79
C TYR A 133 4.61 -2.49 4.24
N PRO A 134 3.55 -1.82 4.74
CA PRO A 134 3.45 -1.41 6.13
C PRO A 134 3.68 -2.56 7.14
N ALA A 135 3.48 -3.83 6.75
CA ALA A 135 3.80 -4.97 7.61
C ALA A 135 5.26 -4.99 8.10
N ALA A 136 6.19 -4.38 7.36
CA ALA A 136 7.59 -4.23 7.80
C ALA A 136 7.75 -3.41 9.09
N GLY A 137 6.79 -2.52 9.41
CA GLY A 137 6.75 -1.75 10.65
C GLY A 137 6.04 -2.43 11.82
N LEU A 138 5.46 -3.62 11.62
CA LEU A 138 4.80 -4.38 12.68
C LEU A 138 5.82 -5.28 13.41
N PRO A 139 5.88 -5.24 14.76
CA PRO A 139 6.72 -6.15 15.53
C PRO A 139 6.43 -7.62 15.19
N GLY A 140 7.48 -8.39 14.86
CA GLY A 140 7.37 -9.83 14.54
C GLY A 140 6.86 -10.16 13.14
N ALA A 141 6.29 -9.20 12.40
CA ALA A 141 5.77 -9.44 11.05
C ALA A 141 6.86 -9.56 9.98
N SER A 142 8.02 -8.92 10.17
CA SER A 142 9.12 -8.98 9.20
C SER A 142 9.62 -10.41 8.96
N GLY A 143 9.60 -11.26 9.99
CA GLY A 143 9.97 -12.67 9.86
C GLY A 143 9.01 -13.47 8.99
N SER A 144 7.73 -13.09 8.90
CA SER A 144 6.76 -13.82 8.08
C SER A 144 6.83 -13.47 6.59
N VAL A 145 7.50 -12.36 6.24
CA VAL A 145 7.71 -11.93 4.86
C VAL A 145 8.42 -13.01 4.04
N GLN A 146 9.27 -13.83 4.66
CA GLN A 146 9.97 -14.93 3.99
C GLN A 146 9.02 -15.99 3.40
N TRP A 147 7.80 -16.14 3.93
CA TRP A 147 6.84 -17.15 3.47
C TRP A 147 5.82 -16.61 2.49
N ILE A 148 5.29 -15.41 2.77
CA ILE A 148 4.14 -14.88 2.05
C ILE A 148 4.44 -13.60 1.26
N GLY A 149 5.60 -13.00 1.49
CA GLY A 149 6.00 -11.73 0.89
C GLY A 149 5.03 -10.57 1.17
N PRO A 150 5.26 -9.40 0.55
CA PRO A 150 4.34 -8.27 0.64
C PRO A 150 2.94 -8.60 0.08
N SER A 151 2.86 -9.39 -1.00
CA SER A 151 1.57 -9.72 -1.64
C SER A 151 0.67 -10.60 -0.77
N GLY A 152 1.22 -11.51 0.04
CA GLY A 152 0.42 -12.25 1.01
C GLY A 152 -0.10 -11.35 2.14
N TRP A 153 0.73 -10.39 2.57
CA TRP A 153 0.31 -9.36 3.50
C TRP A 153 -0.83 -8.49 2.96
N THR A 154 -0.84 -8.17 1.66
CA THR A 154 -1.98 -7.51 1.00
C THR A 154 -3.28 -8.28 1.24
N VAL A 155 -3.28 -9.60 1.01
CA VAL A 155 -4.48 -10.44 1.17
C VAL A 155 -4.98 -10.42 2.61
N LEU A 156 -4.08 -10.51 3.58
CA LEU A 156 -4.44 -10.49 5.01
C LEU A 156 -5.00 -9.14 5.43
N VAL A 157 -4.32 -8.04 5.09
CA VAL A 157 -4.72 -6.68 5.45
C VAL A 157 -6.07 -6.33 4.84
N VAL A 158 -6.24 -6.58 3.54
CA VAL A 158 -7.50 -6.33 2.83
C VAL A 158 -8.61 -7.25 3.33
N GLY A 159 -8.29 -8.51 3.67
CA GLY A 159 -9.23 -9.45 4.26
C GLY A 159 -9.81 -8.95 5.59
N VAL A 160 -8.95 -8.49 6.49
CA VAL A 160 -9.38 -7.87 7.76
C VAL A 160 -10.21 -6.61 7.48
N ALA A 161 -9.76 -5.71 6.61
CA ALA A 161 -10.45 -4.45 6.32
C ALA A 161 -11.83 -4.66 5.66
N ALA A 162 -11.93 -5.57 4.69
CA ALA A 162 -13.20 -5.92 4.06
C ALA A 162 -14.16 -6.58 5.06
N GLY A 163 -13.65 -7.46 5.92
CA GLY A 163 -14.40 -8.06 7.02
C GLY A 163 -14.95 -7.02 8.00
N LEU A 164 -14.12 -6.06 8.40
CA LEU A 164 -14.54 -4.94 9.26
C LEU A 164 -15.67 -4.12 8.61
N ALA A 165 -15.53 -3.76 7.33
CA ALA A 165 -16.55 -3.01 6.62
C ALA A 165 -17.91 -3.75 6.59
N LEU A 166 -17.87 -5.06 6.35
CA LEU A 166 -19.04 -5.93 6.34
C LEU A 166 -19.69 -6.09 7.72
N VAL A 167 -18.89 -6.25 8.78
CA VAL A 167 -19.38 -6.36 10.16
C VAL A 167 -20.04 -5.07 10.65
N ILE A 168 -19.59 -3.91 10.17
CA ILE A 168 -20.22 -2.61 10.43
C ILE A 168 -21.62 -2.55 9.80
N GLU A 169 -21.84 -3.15 8.63
CA GLU A 169 -23.15 -3.22 7.99
C GLU A 169 -24.06 -4.30 8.61
N SER A 170 -23.51 -5.47 8.93
CA SER A 170 -24.24 -6.60 9.49
C SER A 170 -23.40 -7.39 10.49
N ARG A 171 -23.80 -7.37 11.76
CA ARG A 171 -23.13 -8.12 12.84
C ARG A 171 -23.10 -9.64 12.62
N LYS A 172 -23.95 -10.16 11.72
CA LYS A 172 -23.97 -11.60 11.37
C LYS A 172 -22.71 -12.05 10.63
N GLU A 173 -21.96 -11.12 10.05
CA GLU A 173 -20.79 -11.39 9.21
C GLU A 173 -19.46 -11.41 9.99
N TRP A 174 -19.53 -11.51 11.33
CA TRP A 174 -18.37 -11.44 12.23
C TRP A 174 -17.24 -12.42 11.90
N ARG A 175 -17.54 -13.58 11.32
CA ARG A 175 -16.50 -14.55 10.90
C ARG A 175 -15.58 -13.98 9.81
N LEU A 176 -16.10 -13.11 8.93
CA LEU A 176 -15.33 -12.51 7.84
C LEU A 176 -14.27 -11.52 8.33
N VAL A 177 -14.36 -11.03 9.56
CA VAL A 177 -13.25 -10.29 10.20
C VAL A 177 -12.43 -11.19 11.12
N VAL A 178 -13.05 -12.09 11.87
CA VAL A 178 -12.33 -12.90 12.86
C VAL A 178 -11.37 -13.87 12.18
N ASP A 179 -11.80 -14.61 11.17
CA ASP A 179 -10.97 -15.61 10.51
C ASP A 179 -9.68 -14.99 9.92
N PRO A 180 -9.72 -13.93 9.08
CA PRO A 180 -8.48 -13.31 8.60
C PRO A 180 -7.68 -12.62 9.71
N THR A 181 -8.32 -12.11 10.77
CA THR A 181 -7.60 -11.53 11.92
C THR A 181 -6.82 -12.61 12.67
N VAL A 182 -7.42 -13.77 12.92
CA VAL A 182 -6.76 -14.92 13.54
C VAL A 182 -5.59 -15.39 12.68
N VAL A 183 -5.78 -15.54 11.37
CA VAL A 183 -4.69 -15.90 10.44
C VAL A 183 -3.58 -14.86 10.47
N THR A 184 -3.91 -13.56 10.46
CA THR A 184 -2.93 -12.47 10.55
C THR A 184 -2.10 -12.58 11.85
N ILE A 185 -2.76 -12.79 12.99
CA ILE A 185 -2.09 -12.95 14.28
C ILE A 185 -1.18 -14.17 14.26
N LEU A 186 -1.65 -15.32 13.76
CA LEU A 186 -0.86 -16.53 13.64
C LEU A 186 0.36 -16.35 12.73
N VAL A 187 0.22 -15.60 11.63
CA VAL A 187 1.32 -15.26 10.72
C VAL A 187 2.35 -14.36 11.40
N ILE A 188 1.92 -13.37 12.19
CA ILE A 188 2.83 -12.52 12.99
C ILE A 188 3.56 -13.35 14.03
N LEU A 189 2.83 -14.16 14.80
CA LEU A 189 3.41 -15.03 15.83
C LEU A 189 4.39 -16.03 15.22
N GLY A 190 4.03 -16.63 14.09
CA GLY A 190 4.94 -17.48 13.32
C GLY A 190 6.20 -16.72 12.94
N GLY A 191 6.09 -15.54 12.33
CA GLY A 191 7.22 -14.71 11.91
C GLY A 191 8.14 -14.32 13.07
N PHE A 192 7.56 -14.08 14.24
CA PHE A 192 8.28 -13.79 15.47
C PHE A 192 9.01 -15.02 16.04
N LEU A 193 8.36 -16.19 16.02
CA LEU A 193 8.90 -17.45 16.55
C LEU A 193 9.94 -18.10 15.63
N PHE A 194 9.83 -17.88 14.33
CA PHE A 194 10.69 -18.46 13.29
C PHE A 194 11.31 -17.36 12.40
N PRO A 195 12.09 -16.42 12.98
CA PRO A 195 12.72 -15.37 12.19
C PRO A 195 13.80 -15.96 11.26
N PRO A 196 14.09 -15.30 10.12
CA PRO A 196 15.17 -15.73 9.25
C PRO A 196 16.51 -15.69 9.99
N VAL A 197 17.22 -16.81 9.99
CA VAL A 197 18.52 -16.96 10.66
C VAL A 197 19.63 -16.64 9.66
N ALA A 198 20.47 -15.66 9.97
CA ALA A 198 21.64 -15.35 9.15
C ALA A 198 22.65 -16.50 9.17
N GLY A 199 23.15 -16.90 8.00
CA GLY A 199 24.27 -17.85 7.89
C GLY A 199 25.53 -17.29 8.56
N ALA A 200 26.30 -18.16 9.20
CA ALA A 200 27.31 -17.81 10.22
C ALA A 200 28.49 -16.91 9.79
N GLN A 201 28.65 -16.56 8.52
CA GLN A 201 29.76 -15.70 8.09
C GLN A 201 29.44 -14.22 8.30
N VAL A 202 30.06 -13.65 9.33
CA VAL A 202 30.02 -12.21 9.60
C VAL A 202 31.14 -11.54 8.82
N TRP A 203 30.77 -10.63 7.92
CA TRP A 203 31.72 -9.79 7.18
C TRP A 203 31.74 -8.39 7.78
N ARG A 204 32.94 -7.79 7.88
CA ARG A 204 33.05 -6.36 8.18
C ARG A 204 32.82 -5.59 6.88
N THR A 205 31.70 -4.89 6.80
CA THR A 205 31.30 -4.10 5.63
C THR A 205 31.36 -2.62 5.95
N ALA A 206 31.89 -1.81 5.03
CA ALA A 206 31.80 -0.36 5.05
C ALA A 206 30.94 0.10 3.86
N ILE A 207 30.01 1.02 4.11
CA ILE A 207 29.20 1.67 3.07
C ILE A 207 29.65 3.13 3.03
N VAL A 208 30.30 3.52 1.93
CA VAL A 208 30.81 4.88 1.72
C VAL A 208 29.85 5.63 0.82
N GLN A 209 29.34 6.76 1.28
CA GLN A 209 28.36 7.56 0.54
C GLN A 209 28.90 8.98 0.29
N GLY A 210 29.67 9.16 -0.79
CA GLY A 210 30.30 10.45 -1.10
C GLY A 210 29.31 11.58 -1.44
N SER A 211 28.09 11.23 -1.88
CA SER A 211 26.98 12.12 -2.26
C SER A 211 27.34 13.18 -3.32
N SER A 212 26.38 13.57 -4.17
CA SER A 212 26.65 14.68 -5.11
C SER A 212 26.92 15.98 -4.33
N PRO A 213 27.94 16.76 -4.71
CA PRO A 213 28.19 18.08 -4.12
C PRO A 213 27.17 19.13 -4.58
N CYS A 214 26.34 18.83 -5.57
CA CYS A 214 25.35 19.73 -6.16
C CYS A 214 24.04 18.98 -6.44
N PRO A 215 23.30 18.53 -5.40
CA PRO A 215 22.06 17.81 -5.61
C PRO A 215 21.05 18.66 -6.40
N MET A 216 20.37 18.03 -7.36
CA MET A 216 19.33 18.62 -8.22
C MET A 216 19.81 19.71 -9.21
N VAL A 217 21.10 20.05 -9.26
CA VAL A 217 21.64 21.03 -10.22
C VAL A 217 22.95 20.53 -10.82
N ARG A 218 23.21 20.82 -12.10
CA ARG A 218 24.45 20.39 -12.74
C ARG A 218 25.59 21.32 -12.36
N CYS A 219 26.68 20.79 -11.80
CA CYS A 219 27.88 21.56 -11.51
C CYS A 219 29.11 21.07 -12.29
N GLN A 220 30.11 21.94 -12.44
CA GLN A 220 31.35 21.57 -13.11
C GLN A 220 32.09 20.48 -12.33
N ASN A 221 32.64 19.52 -13.08
CA ASN A 221 33.45 18.42 -12.55
C ASN A 221 32.76 17.60 -11.45
N GLU A 222 31.42 17.50 -11.48
CA GLU A 222 30.63 16.77 -10.47
C GLU A 222 31.16 15.34 -10.23
N ASN A 223 31.39 14.57 -11.29
CA ASN A 223 31.90 13.20 -11.19
C ASN A 223 33.27 13.14 -10.48
N LYS A 224 34.19 14.07 -10.79
CA LYS A 224 35.51 14.13 -10.17
C LYS A 224 35.39 14.44 -8.67
N ARG A 225 34.53 15.38 -8.31
CA ARG A 225 34.29 15.77 -6.92
C ARG A 225 33.61 14.66 -6.11
N ILE A 226 32.70 13.90 -6.72
CA ILE A 226 32.11 12.70 -6.11
C ILE A 226 33.20 11.66 -5.85
N TYR A 227 34.09 11.42 -6.82
CA TYR A 227 35.21 10.49 -6.67
C TYR A 227 36.15 10.92 -5.54
N GLU A 228 36.57 12.18 -5.52
CA GLU A 228 37.44 12.74 -4.45
C GLU A 228 36.81 12.56 -3.07
N ARG A 229 35.50 12.83 -2.91
CA ARG A 229 34.79 12.58 -1.65
C ARG A 229 34.74 11.12 -1.23
N HIS A 230 34.66 10.17 -2.16
CA HIS A 230 34.73 8.76 -1.80
C HIS A 230 36.13 8.40 -1.29
N MET A 231 37.18 8.91 -1.93
CA MET A 231 38.58 8.71 -1.51
C MET A 231 38.89 9.34 -0.15
N GLU A 232 38.28 10.50 0.17
CA GLU A 232 38.44 11.16 1.48
C GLU A 232 37.75 10.41 2.63
N LEU A 233 36.71 9.62 2.34
CA LEU A 233 35.90 8.90 3.32
C LEU A 233 36.34 7.43 3.51
N THR A 234 37.26 6.94 2.68
CA THR A 234 37.88 5.61 2.76
C THR A 234 39.28 5.67 3.36
#